data_AF-A0A2G8SG69-F1
#
_entry.id   AF-A0A2G8SG69-F1
#
_cell.length_a   1.000
_cell.length_b   1.000
_cell.length_c   1.000
_cell.angle_alpha   90.00
_cell.angle_beta   90.00
_cell.angle_gamma   90.00
#
_symmetry.space_group_name_H-M   'P 1'
#
loop_
_entity.id
_entity.type
_entity.pdbx_description
1 polymer ?
#
loop_
_entity_poly.entity_id
_entity_poly.type
_entity_poly.pdbx_seq_one_letter_code
_entity_poly.pdbx_strand_id
1 'polypeptide(L)'
;MTDTTFRLVTVNTAPERAKRLIGRIVEDVKDKYTIVHVANVEKIEDVKATVEREQPNILFTASMWTPEQAQEIVGIAKATIPGLKTFSLPQGLQVEKGPDAVVEYIKENIPALLDS
;
A
#
# COMPACT_ATOMS: atom_id res chain seq x y z
N MET A 1 -2.36 -9.00 -24.18
CA MET A 1 -2.66 -9.01 -22.73
C MET A 1 -2.46 -7.58 -22.28
N THR A 2 -3.45 -6.93 -21.68
CA THR A 2 -3.27 -5.58 -21.16
C THR A 2 -2.27 -5.67 -20.01
N ASP A 3 -1.08 -5.12 -20.20
CA ASP A 3 -0.05 -5.00 -19.18
C ASP A 3 -0.53 -3.98 -18.13
N THR A 4 -1.41 -4.43 -17.23
CA THR A 4 -2.07 -3.55 -16.27
C THR A 4 -1.03 -3.04 -15.28
N THR A 5 -0.66 -1.78 -15.41
CA THR A 5 0.20 -1.09 -14.45
C THR A 5 -0.63 -0.66 -13.24
N PHE A 6 -0.26 -1.14 -12.06
CA PHE A 6 -0.87 -0.74 -10.80
C PHE A 6 -0.12 0.43 -10.18
N ARG A 7 -0.81 1.57 -10.08
CA ARG A 7 -0.32 2.77 -9.37
C ARG A 7 -0.55 2.59 -7.87
N LEU A 8 0.53 2.65 -7.10
CA LEU A 8 0.53 2.42 -5.65
C LEU A 8 0.80 3.70 -4.86
N VAL A 9 -0.09 3.99 -3.91
CA VAL A 9 0.14 4.95 -2.83
C VAL A 9 0.37 4.20 -1.52
N THR A 10 1.35 4.63 -0.73
CA THR A 10 1.57 4.13 0.64
C THR A 10 1.19 5.18 1.67
N VAL A 11 0.66 4.77 2.82
CA VAL A 11 0.45 5.65 3.99
C VAL A 11 1.40 5.20 5.10
N ASN A 12 2.50 5.91 5.26
CA ASN A 12 3.63 5.54 6.12
C ASN A 12 4.38 6.81 6.58
N THR A 13 4.66 6.95 7.88
CA THR A 13 5.37 8.11 8.47
C THR A 13 6.88 7.98 8.30
N ALA A 14 7.36 6.86 7.76
CA ALA A 14 8.75 6.62 7.39
C ALA A 14 8.85 6.41 5.86
N PRO A 15 8.86 7.49 5.05
CA PRO A 15 8.83 7.39 3.59
C PRO A 15 10.00 6.58 3.02
N GLU A 16 11.20 6.74 3.57
CA GLU A 16 12.38 5.96 3.16
C GLU A 16 12.22 4.45 3.41
N ARG A 17 11.53 4.09 4.50
CA ARG A 17 11.23 2.69 4.83
C ARG A 17 10.19 2.12 3.87
N ALA A 18 9.14 2.89 3.57
CA ALA A 18 8.14 2.53 2.58
C ALA A 18 8.77 2.29 1.21
N LYS A 19 9.57 3.24 0.72
CA LYS A 19 10.23 3.14 -0.59
C LYS A 19 11.11 1.90 -0.71
N ARG A 20 11.92 1.60 0.30
CA ARG A 20 12.78 0.40 0.31
C ARG A 20 11.96 -0.88 0.29
N LEU A 21 10.92 -0.95 1.11
CA LEU A 21 10.08 -2.14 1.23
C LEU A 21 9.28 -2.39 -0.05
N ILE A 22 8.64 -1.34 -0.58
CA ILE A 22 7.91 -1.42 -1.84
C ILE A 22 8.86 -1.74 -3.00
N GLY A 23 10.05 -1.17 -3.05
CA GLY A 23 11.05 -1.52 -4.08
C GLY A 23 11.34 -3.02 -4.13
N ARG A 24 11.47 -3.68 -2.96
CA ARG A 24 11.60 -5.14 -2.88
C ARG A 24 10.36 -5.86 -3.38
N ILE A 25 9.17 -5.40 -3.00
CA ILE A 25 7.90 -6.00 -3.47
C ILE A 25 7.77 -5.92 -4.98
N VAL A 26 8.00 -4.74 -5.57
CA VAL A 26 7.91 -4.53 -7.02
C VAL A 26 8.86 -5.48 -7.74
N GLU A 27 10.10 -5.61 -7.27
CA GLU A 27 11.08 -6.50 -7.87
C GLU A 27 10.68 -7.98 -7.75
N ASP A 28 10.15 -8.39 -6.61
CA ASP A 28 9.77 -9.78 -6.33
C ASP A 28 8.52 -10.23 -7.12
N VAL A 29 7.70 -9.31 -7.62
CA VAL A 29 6.44 -9.63 -8.32
C VAL A 29 6.41 -9.18 -9.78
N LYS A 30 7.51 -8.62 -10.30
CA LYS A 30 7.59 -8.04 -11.66
C LYS A 30 7.25 -9.00 -12.79
N ASP A 31 7.42 -10.31 -12.58
CA ASP A 31 7.08 -11.33 -13.57
C ASP A 31 5.56 -11.46 -13.78
N LYS A 32 4.76 -10.92 -12.85
CA LYS A 32 3.29 -10.99 -12.87
C LYS A 32 2.62 -9.63 -12.88
N TYR A 33 3.18 -8.64 -12.19
CA TYR A 33 2.57 -7.33 -12.01
C TYR A 33 3.56 -6.20 -12.25
N THR A 34 3.12 -5.19 -12.99
CA THR A 34 3.83 -3.92 -13.11
C THR A 34 3.28 -2.97 -12.03
N ILE A 35 4.04 -2.72 -10.96
CA ILE A 35 3.62 -1.83 -9.86
C ILE A 35 4.52 -0.59 -9.83
N VAL A 36 3.90 0.59 -9.83
CA VAL A 36 4.60 1.89 -9.76
C VAL A 36 4.21 2.59 -8.47
N HIS A 37 5.19 2.81 -7.58
CA HIS A 37 5.00 3.60 -6.37
C HIS A 37 4.96 5.08 -6.72
N VAL A 38 3.77 5.69 -6.68
CA VAL A 38 3.56 7.08 -7.15
C VAL A 38 3.65 8.11 -6.02
N ALA A 39 3.28 7.75 -4.80
CA ALA A 39 3.41 8.64 -3.65
C ALA A 39 3.44 7.89 -2.31
N ASN A 40 4.01 8.56 -1.31
CA ASN A 40 3.85 8.22 0.10
C ASN A 40 3.11 9.35 0.83
N VAL A 41 2.21 8.98 1.73
CA VAL A 41 1.47 9.89 2.59
C VAL A 41 1.91 9.66 4.04
N GLU A 42 2.40 10.72 4.70
CA GLU A 42 2.90 10.61 6.08
C GLU A 42 1.82 10.88 7.13
N LYS A 43 0.76 11.61 6.77
CA LYS A 43 -0.33 11.99 7.68
C LYS A 43 -1.69 11.61 7.13
N ILE A 44 -2.61 11.20 8.00
CA ILE A 44 -3.96 10.77 7.61
C ILE A 44 -4.72 11.90 6.91
N GLU A 45 -4.55 13.15 7.36
CA GLU A 45 -5.17 14.34 6.78
C GLU A 45 -4.83 14.56 5.29
N ASP A 46 -3.66 14.10 4.84
CA ASP A 46 -3.16 14.27 3.48
C ASP A 46 -3.60 13.13 2.52
N VAL A 47 -4.27 12.10 3.05
CA VAL A 47 -4.69 10.91 2.27
C VAL A 47 -5.63 11.31 1.16
N LYS A 48 -6.67 12.09 1.47
CA LYS A 48 -7.68 12.51 0.48
C LYS A 48 -7.03 13.25 -0.69
N ALA A 49 -6.31 14.34 -0.39
CA ALA A 49 -5.70 15.18 -1.41
C ALA A 49 -4.69 14.40 -2.28
N THR A 50 -3.94 13.48 -1.68
CA THR A 50 -2.98 12.64 -2.44
C THR A 50 -3.69 11.62 -3.32
N VAL A 51 -4.72 10.94 -2.81
CA VAL A 51 -5.50 9.98 -3.59
C VAL A 51 -6.21 10.68 -4.76
N GLU A 52 -6.80 11.86 -4.54
CA GLU A 52 -7.40 12.68 -5.61
C GLU A 52 -6.38 13.05 -6.69
N ARG A 53 -5.17 13.47 -6.30
CA ARG A 53 -4.12 13.89 -7.23
C ARG A 53 -3.53 12.72 -8.02
N GLU A 54 -3.21 11.63 -7.34
CA GLU A 54 -2.44 10.53 -7.94
C GLU A 54 -3.31 9.49 -8.65
N GLN A 55 -4.62 9.44 -8.34
CA GLN A 55 -5.56 8.46 -8.86
C GLN A 55 -5.00 7.02 -8.83
N PRO A 56 -4.59 6.51 -7.65
CA PRO A 56 -3.97 5.19 -7.55
C PRO A 56 -4.97 4.05 -7.82
N ASN A 57 -4.44 2.88 -8.18
CA ASN A 57 -5.21 1.64 -8.24
C ASN A 57 -5.19 0.89 -6.89
N ILE A 58 -4.10 1.05 -6.14
CA ILE A 58 -3.88 0.39 -4.85
C ILE A 58 -3.36 1.37 -3.79
N LEU A 59 -3.83 1.20 -2.54
CA LEU A 59 -3.32 1.92 -1.37
C LEU A 59 -2.91 0.95 -0.27
N PHE A 60 -1.67 1.09 0.21
CA PHE A 60 -1.12 0.29 1.31
C PHE A 60 -0.98 1.09 2.59
N THR A 61 -1.52 0.58 3.70
CA THR A 61 -1.41 1.18 5.03
C THR A 61 -0.33 0.46 5.85
N ALA A 62 0.63 1.21 6.39
CA ALA A 62 1.75 0.66 7.15
C ALA A 62 1.34 0.07 8.52
N SER A 63 2.09 -0.92 9.01
CA SER A 63 1.86 -1.63 10.29
C SER A 63 2.08 -0.79 11.55
N MET A 64 2.51 0.47 11.42
CA MET A 64 2.67 1.36 12.57
C MET A 64 1.35 2.05 12.95
N TRP A 65 0.37 2.11 12.04
CA TRP A 65 -0.94 2.69 12.29
C TRP A 65 -1.77 1.72 13.16
N THR A 66 -2.57 2.27 14.06
CA THR A 66 -3.55 1.45 14.80
C THR A 66 -4.63 0.91 13.86
N PRO A 67 -5.39 -0.14 14.25
CA PRO A 67 -6.51 -0.63 13.47
C PRO A 67 -7.54 0.46 13.14
N GLU A 68 -7.83 1.34 14.11
CA GLU A 68 -8.75 2.47 13.94
C GLU A 68 -8.23 3.47 12.90
N GLN A 69 -6.96 3.85 13.00
CA GLN A 69 -6.31 4.73 12.02
C GLN A 69 -6.27 4.10 10.63
N ALA A 70 -5.99 2.79 10.54
CA ALA A 70 -5.99 2.08 9.28
C ALA A 70 -7.39 2.02 8.65
N GLN A 71 -8.44 1.84 9.47
CA GLN A 71 -9.83 1.92 9.02
C GLN A 71 -10.20 3.33 8.53
N GLU A 72 -9.77 4.37 9.25
CA GLU A 72 -9.96 5.76 8.85
C GLU A 72 -9.31 6.05 7.49
N ILE A 73 -8.03 5.69 7.33
CA ILE A 73 -7.29 5.83 6.07
C ILE A 73 -8.01 5.14 4.92
N VAL A 74 -8.43 3.88 5.12
CA VAL A 74 -9.15 3.10 4.12
C VAL A 74 -10.51 3.72 3.79
N GLY A 75 -11.23 4.21 4.80
CA GLY A 75 -12.50 4.90 4.64
C GLY A 75 -12.37 6.15 3.77
N ILE A 76 -11.39 7.01 4.07
CA ILE A 76 -11.08 8.20 3.28
C ILE A 76 -10.76 7.81 1.84
N ALA A 77 -9.88 6.84 1.65
CA ALA A 77 -9.39 6.46 0.34
C ALA A 77 -10.51 5.87 -0.55
N LYS A 78 -11.35 4.99 -0.01
CA LYS A 78 -12.50 4.39 -0.73
C LYS A 78 -13.64 5.38 -0.98
N ALA A 79 -13.85 6.34 -0.08
CA ALA A 79 -14.80 7.43 -0.30
C ALA A 79 -14.34 8.38 -1.42
N THR A 80 -13.01 8.51 -1.58
CA THR A 80 -12.39 9.39 -2.58
C THR A 80 -12.38 8.73 -3.97
N ILE A 81 -11.98 7.46 -4.06
CA ILE A 81 -11.98 6.68 -5.30
C ILE A 81 -12.80 5.40 -5.08
N PRO A 82 -14.04 5.36 -5.58
CA PRO A 82 -14.83 4.14 -5.60
C PRO A 82 -14.09 3.02 -6.34
N GLY A 83 -13.93 1.87 -5.70
CA GLY A 83 -13.22 0.71 -6.28
C GLY A 83 -11.71 0.69 -6.03
N LEU A 84 -11.15 1.66 -5.28
CA LEU A 84 -9.75 1.61 -4.85
C LEU A 84 -9.49 0.34 -4.01
N LYS A 85 -8.52 -0.46 -4.46
CA LYS A 85 -8.06 -1.65 -3.74
C LYS A 85 -7.16 -1.21 -2.58
N THR A 86 -7.43 -1.71 -1.38
CA THR A 86 -6.73 -1.29 -0.17
C THR A 86 -6.15 -2.47 0.57
N PHE A 87 -4.94 -2.32 1.12
CA PHE A 87 -4.28 -3.35 1.90
C PHE A 87 -3.66 -2.76 3.16
N SER A 88 -4.06 -3.25 4.33
CA SER A 88 -3.54 -2.78 5.61
C SER A 88 -2.65 -3.86 6.22
N LEU A 89 -1.41 -3.51 6.53
CA LEU A 89 -0.52 -4.40 7.27
C LEU A 89 -1.00 -4.53 8.72
N PRO A 90 -0.98 -5.73 9.31
CA PRO A 90 -1.27 -5.91 10.73
C PRO A 90 -0.41 -4.99 11.59
N GLN A 91 -1.03 -4.34 12.58
CA GLN A 91 -0.31 -3.44 13.49
C GLN A 91 0.83 -4.21 14.17
N GLY A 92 2.01 -3.59 14.30
CA GLY A 92 3.17 -4.16 14.99
C GLY A 92 4.00 -5.15 14.16
N LEU A 93 3.47 -5.65 13.03
CA LEU A 93 4.10 -6.74 12.25
C LEU A 93 5.60 -6.51 11.98
N GLN A 94 5.98 -5.30 11.57
CA GLN A 94 7.38 -5.02 11.23
C GLN A 94 8.29 -4.92 12.45
N VAL A 95 7.75 -4.53 13.60
CA VAL A 95 8.50 -4.47 14.87
C VAL A 95 8.69 -5.89 15.40
N GLU A 96 7.64 -6.71 15.35
CA GLU A 96 7.65 -8.06 15.91
C GLU A 96 8.44 -9.07 15.05
N LYS A 97 8.31 -8.97 13.72
CA LYS A 97 8.85 -9.98 12.80
C LYS A 97 9.88 -9.43 11.81
N GLY A 98 10.18 -8.14 11.89
CA GLY A 98 11.16 -7.49 11.04
C GLY A 98 10.65 -7.15 9.63
N PRO A 99 11.51 -6.52 8.80
CA PRO A 99 11.16 -6.08 7.46
C PRO A 99 10.90 -7.22 6.47
N ASP A 100 11.58 -8.36 6.60
CA ASP A 100 11.44 -9.49 5.68
C ASP A 100 10.06 -10.16 5.80
N ALA A 101 9.56 -10.33 7.03
CA ALA A 101 8.23 -10.86 7.26
C ALA A 101 7.12 -9.96 6.67
N VAL A 102 7.32 -8.64 6.63
CA VAL A 102 6.38 -7.74 5.96
C VAL A 102 6.40 -7.96 4.45
N VAL A 103 7.58 -8.19 3.87
CA VAL A 103 7.71 -8.46 2.43
C VAL A 103 7.00 -9.77 2.07
N GLU A 104 7.26 -10.84 2.82
CA GLU A 104 6.59 -12.13 2.63
C GLU A 104 5.07 -12.00 2.78
N TYR A 105 4.61 -11.33 3.84
CA TYR A 105 3.19 -11.13 4.07
C TYR A 105 2.49 -10.41 2.92
N ILE A 106 3.11 -9.36 2.36
CA ILE A 106 2.55 -8.69 1.18
C ILE A 106 2.54 -9.63 -0.01
N LYS A 107 3.64 -10.36 -0.29
CA LYS A 107 3.74 -11.27 -1.44
C LYS A 107 2.69 -12.37 -1.43
N GLU A 108 2.39 -12.93 -0.27
CA GLU A 108 1.38 -13.98 -0.12
C GLU A 108 -0.04 -13.46 -0.35
N ASN A 109 -0.29 -12.17 -0.05
CA ASN A 109 -1.64 -11.60 -0.10
C ASN A 109 -1.90 -10.73 -1.34
N ILE A 110 -0.86 -10.24 -2.02
CA ILE A 110 -0.99 -9.34 -3.16
C ILE A 110 -1.77 -9.96 -4.35
N PRO A 111 -1.67 -11.26 -4.69
CA PRO A 111 -2.44 -11.82 -5.79
C PRO A 111 -3.93 -11.79 -5.53
N ALA A 112 -4.37 -12.14 -4.31
CA ALA A 112 -5.78 -12.06 -3.93
C ALA A 112 -6.32 -10.63 -4.01
N LEU A 113 -5.46 -9.63 -3.75
CA LEU A 113 -5.81 -8.23 -3.92
C LEU A 113 -5.88 -7.83 -5.39
N LEU A 114 -4.88 -8.15 -6.21
CA LEU A 114 -4.76 -7.63 -7.58
C LEU A 114 -5.62 -8.39 -8.58
N ASP A 115 -5.79 -9.69 -8.41
CA ASP A 115 -6.52 -10.58 -9.34
C ASP A 115 -8.04 -10.61 -9.10
N SER A 116 -8.53 -9.87 -8.09
CA SER A 116 -9.97 -9.75 -7.75
C SER A 116 -10.77 -8.77 -8.59
#